data_AF-A0A9P1GW77-F1
#
_entry.id   AF-A0A9P1GW77-F1
#
_cell.length_a   1.000
_cell.length_b   1.000
_cell.length_c   1.000
_cell.angle_alpha   90.00
_cell.angle_beta   90.00
_cell.angle_gamma   90.00
#
_symmetry.space_group_name_H-M   'P 1'
#
loop_
_entity.id
_entity.type
_entity.pdbx_description
1 polymer ?
#
loop_
_entity_poly.entity_id
_entity_poly.type
_entity_poly.pdbx_seq_one_letter_code
_entity_poly.pdbx_strand_id
1 'polypeptide(L)'
;MKAYIFDDAPGDPRLAHDSGREIDEQTLAALGVKYYHLEDIGGVDELANSRGYKNRDEVTISPQAMGSAFEDKIQMFFCEHIHEDEEIRYIRAGNGYFDVRGQQDEWIRIRVEKNDLLILPPASITVSLLMIAITSSP
;
A
#
# COMPACT_ATOMS: atom_id res chain seq x y z
N MET A 1 -4.70 1.39 10.12
CA MET A 1 -4.10 2.29 9.09
C MET A 1 -4.39 3.77 9.36
N LYS A 2 -3.70 4.69 8.65
CA LYS A 2 -4.02 6.13 8.60
C LYS A 2 -4.04 6.60 7.15
N ALA A 3 -4.99 7.45 6.75
CA ALA A 3 -5.03 8.06 5.42
C ALA A 3 -5.21 9.57 5.46
N TYR A 4 -4.62 10.28 4.50
CA TYR A 4 -4.62 11.74 4.43
C TYR A 4 -4.27 12.25 3.02
N ILE A 5 -4.59 13.51 2.74
CA ILE A 5 -4.14 14.16 1.51
C ILE A 5 -2.62 14.36 1.55
N PHE A 6 -1.95 13.96 0.49
CA PHE A 6 -0.52 14.16 0.27
C PHE A 6 -0.22 15.67 0.11
N ASP A 7 0.89 16.15 0.66
CA ASP A 7 1.20 17.58 0.73
C ASP A 7 1.88 18.18 -0.54
N ASP A 8 2.23 17.34 -1.51
CA ASP A 8 2.95 17.70 -2.74
C ASP A 8 4.29 18.45 -2.51
N ALA A 9 4.83 18.39 -1.28
CA ALA A 9 6.09 19.06 -0.97
C ALA A 9 7.25 18.39 -1.72
N PRO A 10 8.21 19.16 -2.27
CA PRO A 10 9.39 18.57 -2.89
C PRO A 10 10.24 17.88 -1.82
N GLY A 11 10.76 16.70 -2.12
CA GLY A 11 11.60 15.98 -1.17
C GLY A 11 11.68 14.49 -1.43
N ASP A 12 12.12 13.77 -0.41
CA ASP A 12 12.14 12.31 -0.43
C ASP A 12 10.71 11.76 -0.32
N PRO A 13 10.17 11.12 -1.37
CA PRO A 13 8.78 10.68 -1.40
C PRO A 13 8.46 9.66 -0.30
N ARG A 14 9.48 9.01 0.28
CA ARG A 14 9.39 8.03 1.39
C ARG A 14 8.95 8.65 2.72
N LEU A 15 8.98 9.98 2.85
CA LEU A 15 8.55 10.67 4.05
C LEU A 15 7.02 10.66 4.17
N ALA A 16 6.48 11.15 5.29
CA ALA A 16 5.03 11.09 5.51
C ALA A 16 4.24 11.92 4.51
N HIS A 17 4.70 13.14 4.17
CA HIS A 17 3.98 14.07 3.30
C HIS A 17 2.51 14.29 3.74
N ASP A 18 2.31 14.43 5.05
CA ASP A 18 0.99 14.59 5.66
C ASP A 18 0.59 16.07 5.66
N SER A 19 -0.40 16.41 4.84
CA SER A 19 -0.96 17.77 4.77
C SER A 19 -1.78 18.18 6.01
N GLY A 20 -2.08 17.23 6.91
CA GLY A 20 -2.99 17.40 8.04
C GLY A 20 -4.47 17.26 7.68
N ARG A 21 -4.80 16.99 6.40
CA ARG A 21 -6.17 16.74 5.94
C ARG A 21 -6.44 15.24 5.92
N GLU A 22 -6.99 14.72 7.01
CA GLU A 22 -7.29 13.29 7.15
C GLU A 22 -8.40 12.82 6.20
N ILE A 23 -8.30 11.56 5.77
CA ILE A 23 -9.29 10.85 4.96
C ILE A 23 -9.78 9.65 5.76
N ASP A 24 -11.10 9.54 5.92
CA ASP A 24 -11.72 8.44 6.63
C ASP A 24 -11.88 7.17 5.76
N GLU A 25 -12.13 6.05 6.42
CA GLU A 25 -12.29 4.76 5.74
C GLU A 25 -13.51 4.75 4.79
N GLN A 26 -14.55 5.52 5.10
CA GLN A 26 -15.75 5.62 4.26
C GLN A 26 -15.42 6.29 2.92
N THR A 27 -14.58 7.32 2.93
CA THR A 27 -14.11 7.99 1.72
C THR A 27 -13.25 7.05 0.87
N LEU A 28 -12.35 6.28 1.50
CA LEU A 28 -11.57 5.25 0.81
C LEU A 28 -12.47 4.16 0.21
N ALA A 29 -13.48 3.71 0.95
CA ALA A 29 -14.44 2.72 0.47
C ALA A 29 -15.26 3.23 -0.73
N ALA A 30 -15.58 4.53 -0.77
CA ALA A 30 -16.25 5.16 -1.91
C ALA A 30 -15.35 5.22 -3.17
N LEU A 31 -14.03 5.18 -2.99
CA LEU A 31 -13.05 4.99 -4.08
C LEU A 31 -12.87 3.52 -4.45
N GLY A 32 -13.54 2.60 -3.74
CA GLY A 32 -13.44 1.15 -3.91
C GLY A 32 -12.25 0.50 -3.22
N VAL A 33 -11.44 1.28 -2.47
CA VAL A 33 -10.37 0.75 -1.63
C VAL A 33 -10.98 0.02 -0.44
N LYS A 34 -10.57 -1.23 -0.22
CA LYS A 34 -11.02 -2.03 0.93
C LYS A 34 -9.86 -2.25 1.89
N TYR A 35 -10.20 -2.23 3.17
CA TYR A 35 -9.26 -2.50 4.25
C TYR A 35 -9.74 -3.62 5.15
N TYR A 36 -8.77 -4.40 5.63
CA TYR A 36 -8.95 -5.35 6.70
C TYR A 36 -7.75 -5.29 7.64
N HIS A 37 -8.00 -5.43 8.93
CA HIS A 37 -6.95 -5.74 9.89
C HIS A 37 -7.03 -7.23 10.24
N LEU A 38 -5.97 -7.98 9.90
CA LEU A 38 -5.94 -9.44 10.02
C LEU A 38 -4.72 -9.82 10.86
N GLU A 39 -4.96 -10.45 12.01
CA GLU A 39 -3.89 -10.75 12.98
C GLU A 39 -2.86 -11.76 12.46
N ASP A 40 -3.30 -12.65 11.56
CA ASP A 40 -2.49 -13.73 11.03
C ASP A 40 -2.89 -14.13 9.59
N ILE A 41 -2.16 -15.09 9.05
CA ILE A 41 -2.37 -15.63 7.70
C ILE A 41 -3.70 -16.39 7.58
N GLY A 42 -4.25 -16.93 8.66
CA GLY A 42 -5.55 -17.61 8.64
C GLY A 42 -6.67 -16.67 8.19
N GLY A 43 -6.69 -15.44 8.72
CA GLY A 43 -7.64 -14.41 8.26
C GLY A 43 -7.45 -14.04 6.78
N VAL A 44 -6.21 -14.03 6.29
CA VAL A 44 -5.91 -13.78 4.86
C VAL A 44 -6.41 -14.94 3.99
N ASP A 45 -6.26 -16.17 4.45
CA ASP A 45 -6.72 -17.38 3.75
C ASP A 45 -8.26 -17.42 3.67
N GLU A 46 -8.96 -17.08 4.75
CA GLU A 46 -10.42 -16.96 4.76
C GLU A 46 -10.91 -15.91 3.76
N LEU A 47 -10.29 -14.71 3.77
CA LEU A 47 -10.62 -13.66 2.82
C LEU A 47 -10.36 -14.08 1.38
N ALA A 48 -9.18 -14.68 1.11
CA ALA A 48 -8.81 -15.17 -0.21
C ALA A 48 -9.79 -16.22 -0.73
N ASN A 49 -10.18 -17.18 0.11
CA ASN A 49 -11.18 -18.19 -0.24
C ASN A 49 -12.54 -17.56 -0.54
N SER A 50 -13.01 -16.61 0.28
CA SER A 50 -14.30 -15.94 0.09
C SER A 50 -14.36 -15.12 -1.20
N ARG A 51 -13.22 -14.58 -1.65
CA ARG A 51 -13.10 -13.75 -2.86
C ARG A 51 -12.59 -14.50 -4.09
N GLY A 52 -12.24 -15.79 -3.94
CA GLY A 52 -11.76 -16.63 -5.03
C GLY A 52 -10.33 -16.31 -5.49
N TYR A 53 -9.48 -15.73 -4.65
CA TYR A 53 -8.08 -15.46 -4.95
C TYR A 53 -7.27 -16.75 -4.96
N LYS A 54 -6.57 -17.02 -6.06
CA LYS A 54 -5.88 -18.31 -6.30
C LYS A 54 -4.36 -18.21 -6.23
N ASN A 55 -3.82 -17.01 -6.38
CA ASN A 55 -2.38 -16.78 -6.47
C ASN A 55 -1.93 -15.93 -5.27
N ARG A 56 -0.78 -16.28 -4.71
CA ARG A 56 -0.11 -15.52 -3.65
C ARG A 56 1.40 -15.65 -3.84
N ASP A 57 2.08 -14.53 -3.73
CA ASP A 57 3.52 -14.44 -3.59
C ASP A 57 3.86 -13.68 -2.31
N GLU A 58 5.13 -13.77 -1.90
CA GLU A 58 5.65 -13.02 -0.77
C GLU A 58 6.95 -12.35 -1.18
N VAL A 59 7.05 -11.05 -0.87
CA VAL A 59 8.22 -10.23 -1.19
C VAL A 59 8.68 -9.48 0.06
N THR A 60 9.99 -9.44 0.24
CA THR A 60 10.64 -8.58 1.24
C THR A 60 11.38 -7.46 0.51
N ILE A 61 10.95 -6.22 0.72
CA ILE A 61 11.55 -5.04 0.09
C ILE A 61 12.47 -4.36 1.10
N SER A 62 13.78 -4.61 0.97
CA SER A 62 14.80 -3.95 1.77
C SER A 62 16.13 -3.89 1.02
N PRO A 63 17.03 -2.93 1.34
CA PRO A 63 18.37 -2.91 0.76
C PRO A 63 19.12 -4.22 0.94
N GLN A 64 18.94 -4.88 2.09
CA GLN A 64 19.58 -6.16 2.41
C GLN A 64 19.04 -7.31 1.56
N ALA A 65 17.72 -7.34 1.32
CA ALA A 65 17.08 -8.41 0.54
C ALA A 65 17.28 -8.23 -0.98
N MET A 66 17.36 -6.98 -1.46
CA MET A 66 17.37 -6.66 -2.89
C MET A 66 18.74 -6.20 -3.44
N GLY A 67 19.70 -5.86 -2.57
CA GLY A 67 21.02 -5.41 -2.98
C GLY A 67 20.96 -4.20 -3.92
N SER A 68 21.69 -4.26 -5.03
CA SER A 68 21.71 -3.17 -6.03
C SER A 68 20.38 -2.94 -6.74
N ALA A 69 19.48 -3.94 -6.75
CA ALA A 69 18.18 -3.81 -7.41
C ALA A 69 17.17 -3.01 -6.56
N PHE A 70 17.50 -2.69 -5.31
CA PHE A 70 16.60 -1.97 -4.40
C PHE A 70 16.18 -0.62 -4.97
N GLU A 71 17.14 0.22 -5.36
CA GLU A 71 16.84 1.58 -5.84
C GLU A 71 16.00 1.57 -7.13
N ASP A 72 16.34 0.70 -8.09
CA ASP A 72 15.57 0.54 -9.33
C ASP A 72 14.13 0.11 -9.04
N LYS A 73 13.92 -0.78 -8.07
CA LYS A 73 12.58 -1.23 -7.65
C LYS A 73 11.80 -0.11 -6.98
N ILE A 74 12.43 0.67 -6.11
CA ILE A 74 11.79 1.84 -5.48
C ILE A 74 11.33 2.84 -6.54
N GLN A 75 12.18 3.15 -7.52
CA GLN A 75 11.81 4.06 -8.61
C GLN A 75 10.63 3.53 -9.42
N MET A 76 10.65 2.24 -9.78
CA MET A 76 9.55 1.60 -10.51
C MET A 76 8.22 1.66 -9.74
N PHE A 77 8.23 1.42 -8.44
CA PHE A 77 7.03 1.47 -7.60
C PHE A 77 6.49 2.89 -7.41
N PHE A 78 7.35 3.90 -7.52
CA PHE A 78 6.96 5.31 -7.42
C PHE A 78 6.37 5.87 -8.72
N CYS A 79 6.58 5.20 -9.86
CA CYS A 79 5.92 5.58 -11.10
C CYS A 79 4.42 5.29 -10.98
N GLU A 80 3.60 6.31 -11.30
CA GLU A 80 2.16 6.15 -11.43
C GLU A 80 1.83 5.01 -12.40
N HIS A 81 1.00 4.08 -11.95
CA HIS A 81 0.58 2.95 -12.77
C HIS A 81 -0.89 2.61 -12.51
N ILE A 82 -1.45 1.86 -13.45
CA ILE A 82 -2.84 1.40 -13.41
C ILE A 82 -2.80 -0.13 -13.45
N HIS A 83 -3.53 -0.74 -12.52
CA HIS A 83 -3.72 -2.18 -12.51
C HIS A 83 -5.04 -2.55 -13.21
N GLU A 84 -5.00 -3.49 -14.14
CA GLU A 84 -6.19 -4.03 -14.81
C GLU A 84 -7.03 -4.93 -13.87
N ASP A 85 -6.39 -5.48 -12.85
CA ASP A 85 -6.98 -6.33 -11.81
C ASP A 85 -6.90 -5.66 -10.43
N GLU A 86 -7.53 -6.28 -9.42
CA GLU A 86 -7.37 -5.84 -8.03
C GLU A 86 -5.91 -5.98 -7.57
N GLU A 87 -5.38 -4.94 -6.92
CA GLU A 87 -4.09 -5.03 -6.21
C GLU A 87 -4.35 -5.39 -4.74
N ILE A 88 -3.94 -6.59 -4.32
CA ILE A 88 -4.15 -7.08 -2.95
C ILE A 88 -2.81 -7.20 -2.24
N ARG A 89 -2.73 -6.64 -1.03
CA ARG A 89 -1.49 -6.39 -0.32
C ARG A 89 -1.67 -6.55 1.18
N TYR A 90 -1.06 -7.60 1.74
CA TYR A 90 -1.04 -7.87 3.20
C TYR A 90 0.35 -7.59 3.77
N ILE A 91 0.43 -6.80 4.84
CA ILE A 91 1.69 -6.41 5.47
C ILE A 91 2.06 -7.40 6.57
N ARG A 92 3.06 -8.25 6.29
CA ARG A 92 3.57 -9.22 7.29
C ARG A 92 4.46 -8.57 8.36
N ALA A 93 5.18 -7.50 8.00
CA ALA A 93 6.11 -6.78 8.87
C ALA A 93 6.31 -5.34 8.37
N GLY A 94 6.81 -4.46 9.24
CA GLY A 94 7.10 -3.06 8.94
C GLY A 94 5.90 -2.21 8.54
N ASN A 95 6.14 -1.24 7.64
CA ASN A 95 5.15 -0.26 7.20
C ASN A 95 5.44 0.25 5.79
N GLY A 96 4.45 0.92 5.20
CA GLY A 96 4.51 1.44 3.84
C GLY A 96 3.43 2.45 3.54
N TYR A 97 3.46 2.99 2.33
CA TYR A 97 2.45 3.92 1.82
C TYR A 97 1.84 3.39 0.51
N PHE A 98 0.53 3.54 0.39
CA PHE A 98 -0.17 3.43 -0.89
C PHE A 98 -0.79 4.77 -1.20
N ASP A 99 -0.42 5.35 -2.33
CA ASP A 99 -0.99 6.59 -2.81
C ASP A 99 -2.02 6.27 -3.89
N VAL A 100 -3.24 6.77 -3.72
CA VAL A 100 -4.36 6.57 -4.66
C VAL A 100 -4.92 7.93 -5.07
N ARG A 101 -5.50 8.01 -6.27
CA ARG A 101 -6.19 9.23 -6.70
C ARG A 101 -7.57 9.35 -6.04
N GLY A 102 -7.81 10.52 -5.45
CA GLY A 102 -9.11 10.94 -4.94
C GLY A 102 -10.06 11.41 -6.04
N GLN A 103 -11.29 11.78 -5.65
CA GLN A 103 -12.32 12.23 -6.59
C GLN A 103 -12.02 13.60 -7.23
N GLN A 104 -11.16 14.41 -6.59
CA GLN A 104 -10.76 15.73 -7.09
C GLN A 104 -9.36 15.69 -7.73
N ASP A 105 -8.91 14.50 -8.14
CA ASP A 105 -7.57 14.24 -8.70
C ASP A 105 -6.42 14.55 -7.72
N GLU A 106 -6.70 14.61 -6.42
CA GLU A 106 -5.70 14.76 -5.37
C GLU A 106 -5.08 13.41 -4.98
N TRP A 107 -3.81 13.42 -4.57
CA TRP A 107 -3.17 12.23 -4.00
C TRP A 107 -3.63 12.00 -2.56
N ILE A 108 -4.15 10.81 -2.29
CA ILE A 108 -4.47 10.32 -0.96
C ILE A 108 -3.43 9.28 -0.57
N ARG A 109 -2.66 9.56 0.48
CA ARG A 109 -1.66 8.67 1.04
C ARG A 109 -2.26 7.80 2.14
N ILE A 110 -2.10 6.49 2.02
CA ILE A 110 -2.57 5.48 2.98
C ILE A 110 -1.35 4.83 3.61
N ARG A 111 -1.10 5.10 4.89
CA ARG A 111 -0.08 4.42 5.68
C ARG A 111 -0.60 3.08 6.17
N VAL A 112 0.11 2.02 5.80
CA VAL A 112 -0.14 0.66 6.27
C VAL A 112 0.99 0.16 7.14
N GLU A 113 0.67 -0.72 8.07
CA GLU A 113 1.63 -1.39 8.94
C GLU A 113 1.30 -2.87 9.09
N LYS A 114 2.13 -3.60 9.85
CA LYS A 114 1.90 -5.02 10.12
C LYS A 114 0.44 -5.31 10.45
N ASN A 115 -0.08 -6.39 9.86
CA ASN A 115 -1.46 -6.89 9.96
C ASN A 115 -2.51 -6.09 9.16
N ASP A 116 -2.13 -5.02 8.48
CA ASP A 116 -3.01 -4.34 7.53
C ASP A 116 -3.05 -5.09 6.19
N LEU A 117 -4.26 -5.25 5.64
CA LEU A 117 -4.52 -5.71 4.28
C LEU A 117 -5.27 -4.63 3.52
N LEU A 118 -4.75 -4.23 2.36
CA LEU A 118 -5.44 -3.37 1.39
C LEU A 118 -5.82 -4.16 0.13
N ILE A 119 -6.98 -3.81 -0.43
CA ILE A 119 -7.42 -4.19 -1.77
C ILE A 119 -7.72 -2.90 -2.54
N LEU A 120 -6.95 -2.64 -3.59
CA LEU A 120 -7.21 -1.54 -4.51
C LEU A 120 -8.04 -2.06 -5.68
N PRO A 121 -9.08 -1.32 -6.13
CA PRO A 121 -9.94 -1.80 -7.20
C PRO A 121 -9.23 -1.73 -8.56
N PRO A 122 -9.69 -2.50 -9.57
CA PRO A 122 -9.23 -2.37 -10.94
C PRO A 122 -9.34 -0.95 -11.45
N ALA A 123 -8.47 -0.57 -12.38
CA ALA A 123 -8.41 0.76 -13.00
C ALA A 123 -8.16 1.92 -12.00
N SER A 124 -7.76 1.62 -10.76
CA SER A 124 -7.23 2.64 -9.86
C SER A 124 -5.92 3.18 -10.39
N ILE A 125 -5.78 4.51 -10.39
CA ILE A 125 -4.49 5.17 -10.55
C ILE A 125 -3.80 5.11 -9.19
N THR A 126 -2.68 4.39 -9.13
CA THR A 126 -1.96 4.11 -7.89
C THR A 126 -0.48 4.43 -8.03
N VAL A 127 0.11 4.82 -6.90
CA VAL A 127 1.55 4.80 -6.65
C VAL A 127 1.76 3.99 -5.38
N SER A 128 2.37 2.82 -5.49
CA SER A 128 2.57 1.92 -4.35
C SER A 128 3.93 2.18 -3.74
N LEU A 129 4.04 3.19 -2.89
CA LEU A 129 5.31 3.52 -2.24
C LEU A 129 5.61 2.54 -1.10
N LEU A 130 6.49 1.58 -1.41
CA LEU A 130 7.30 0.87 -0.44
C LEU A 130 6.47 0.05 0.58
N MET A 131 6.21 -1.23 0.28
CA MET A 131 6.02 -2.22 1.35
C MET A 131 7.36 -2.44 2.06
N ILE A 132 7.70 -1.67 3.09
CA ILE A 132 8.81 -2.11 3.94
C ILE A 132 8.26 -3.25 4.78
N ALA A 133 8.57 -4.49 4.38
CA ALA A 133 8.75 -5.56 5.36
C ALA A 133 9.96 -5.18 6.22
N ILE A 134 9.77 -4.27 7.19
CA ILE A 134 10.79 -3.96 8.20
C ILE A 134 10.91 -5.20 9.06
N THR A 135 11.86 -6.06 8.73
CA THR A 135 12.58 -6.79 9.76
C THR A 135 13.78 -5.93 10.15
N SER A 136 13.62 -5.13 11.20
CA SER A 136 14.73 -4.72 12.05
C SER A 136 14.62 -5.60 13.30
N SER A 137 15.34 -6.74 13.31
CA SER A 137 16.57 -6.98 14.08
C SER A 137 16.27 -7.53 15.50
N PRO A 138 17.21 -8.21 16.18
CA PRO A 138 18.58 -7.75 16.48
C PRO A 138 19.60 -8.04 15.37
#